data_AF-A0AAD9X2G4-F1
#
_entry.id   AF-A0AAD9X2G4-F1
#
_cell.length_a   1.000
_cell.length_b   1.000
_cell.length_c   1.000
_cell.angle_alpha   90.00
_cell.angle_beta   90.00
_cell.angle_gamma   90.00
#
_symmetry.space_group_name_H-M   'P 1'
#
loop_
_entity.id
_entity.type
_entity.pdbx_description
1 polymer ?
#
loop_
_entity_poly.entity_id
_entity_poly.type
_entity_poly.pdbx_seq_one_letter_code
_entity_poly.pdbx_strand_id
1 'polypeptide(L)'
;MSSSSMKMSPGNIDLFGKGTLVEVSGDEEWFSSGWFVAKILDSPLPSPTTPGEMKFLVEYQSLLCHETHDGIKLLRKHVDVKFVRPLPPPPPNDYKQQRFEVTDVVDAYYNDGWWVGVVSKVWGEQQQRVGEPISYNEL
;
A
#
# COMPACT_ATOMS: atom_id res chain seq x y z
N MET A 1 -4.88 -15.03 28.93
CA MET A 1 -4.57 -14.35 27.64
C MET A 1 -5.27 -13.01 27.68
N SER A 2 -4.51 -11.92 27.85
CA SER A 2 -5.06 -10.57 28.07
C SER A 2 -5.45 -9.96 26.74
N SER A 3 -6.75 -9.88 26.45
CA SER A 3 -7.27 -9.15 25.29
C SER A 3 -7.22 -7.66 25.60
N SER A 4 -6.23 -6.96 25.05
CA SER A 4 -6.13 -5.52 25.18
C SER A 4 -7.17 -4.87 24.25
N SER A 5 -8.27 -4.41 24.85
CA SER A 5 -9.26 -3.58 24.16
C SER A 5 -8.57 -2.28 23.73
N MET A 6 -8.31 -2.12 22.42
CA MET A 6 -7.81 -0.87 21.85
C MET A 6 -8.87 0.22 22.02
N LYS A 7 -8.82 0.92 23.16
CA LYS A 7 -9.54 2.17 23.36
C LYS A 7 -8.89 3.22 22.46
N MET A 8 -9.55 3.53 21.36
CA MET A 8 -9.17 4.66 20.51
C MET A 8 -9.24 5.94 21.34
N SER A 9 -8.09 6.58 21.58
CA SER A 9 -8.01 7.86 22.30
C SER A 9 -8.37 9.03 21.36
N PRO A 10 -8.80 10.20 21.91
CA PRO A 10 -9.31 11.32 21.11
C PRO A 10 -8.32 11.95 20.13
N GLY A 11 -7.04 11.58 20.17
CA GLY A 11 -6.02 12.00 19.21
C GLY A 11 -5.91 11.15 17.94
N ASN A 12 -6.67 10.05 17.84
CA ASN A 12 -6.57 9.08 16.73
C ASN A 12 -7.73 9.18 15.70
N ILE A 13 -8.61 10.18 15.84
CA ILE A 13 -9.80 10.35 14.99
C ILE A 13 -9.50 10.97 13.61
N ASP A 14 -8.33 11.59 13.42
CA ASP A 14 -8.00 12.25 12.14
C ASP A 14 -7.36 11.27 11.12
N LEU A 15 -6.63 10.25 11.61
CA LEU A 15 -5.96 9.27 10.75
C LEU A 15 -6.91 8.32 10.01
N PHE A 16 -8.14 8.16 10.50
CA PHE A 16 -9.14 7.27 9.91
C PHE A 16 -10.49 7.97 9.70
N GLY A 17 -10.45 9.29 9.51
CA GLY A 17 -11.63 10.09 9.19
C GLY A 17 -12.21 9.77 7.81
N LYS A 18 -13.49 10.11 7.61
CA LYS A 18 -14.12 10.05 6.29
C LYS A 18 -13.36 10.95 5.31
N GLY A 19 -12.99 10.39 4.16
CA GLY A 19 -12.20 11.05 3.13
C GLY A 19 -10.69 10.82 3.25
N THR A 20 -10.20 10.29 4.37
CA THR A 20 -8.77 10.02 4.57
C THR A 20 -8.30 8.84 3.72
N LEU A 21 -7.07 8.94 3.21
CA LEU A 21 -6.39 7.87 2.50
C LEU A 21 -5.67 6.95 3.48
N VAL A 22 -5.80 5.65 3.24
CA VAL A 22 -5.28 4.58 4.08
C VAL A 22 -4.77 3.45 3.19
N GLU A 23 -3.94 2.58 3.76
CA GLU A 23 -3.62 1.31 3.14
C GLU A 23 -4.48 0.21 3.75
N VAL A 24 -5.02 -0.64 2.88
CA VAL A 24 -5.96 -1.71 3.24
C VAL A 24 -5.42 -3.04 2.75
N SER A 25 -5.38 -4.02 3.64
CA SER A 25 -5.06 -5.41 3.33
C SER A 25 -6.32 -6.29 3.45
N GLY A 26 -6.17 -7.60 3.28
CA GLY A 26 -7.25 -8.57 3.43
C GLY A 26 -6.71 -9.96 3.74
N ASP A 27 -7.59 -10.86 4.18
CA ASP A 27 -7.32 -12.27 4.43
C ASP A 27 -7.65 -13.16 3.22
N GLU A 28 -8.14 -12.59 2.14
CA GLU A 28 -8.51 -13.33 0.94
C GLU A 28 -7.26 -13.83 0.20
N GLU A 29 -7.29 -15.09 -0.23
CA GLU A 29 -6.11 -15.81 -0.76
C GLU A 29 -5.40 -15.07 -1.91
N TRP A 30 -6.18 -14.42 -2.79
CA TRP A 30 -5.67 -13.65 -3.92
C TRP A 30 -4.95 -12.35 -3.51
N PHE A 31 -5.17 -11.84 -2.28
CA PHE A 31 -4.76 -10.51 -1.78
C PHE A 31 -4.04 -10.55 -0.41
N SER A 32 -3.80 -11.74 0.12
CA SER A 32 -3.44 -12.01 1.53
C SER A 32 -2.12 -11.41 2.02
N SER A 33 -1.33 -10.78 1.15
CA SER A 33 -0.02 -10.19 1.50
C SER A 33 0.18 -8.77 0.98
N GLY A 34 -0.81 -8.20 0.29
CA GLY A 34 -0.72 -6.88 -0.33
C GLY A 34 -1.38 -5.79 0.52
N TRP A 35 -0.84 -4.58 0.45
CA TRP A 35 -1.46 -3.35 0.96
C TRP A 35 -1.85 -2.45 -0.19
N PHE A 36 -3.12 -2.07 -0.25
CA PHE A 36 -3.69 -1.30 -1.36
C PHE A 36 -4.19 0.05 -0.86
N VAL A 37 -3.91 1.11 -1.60
CA VAL A 37 -4.37 2.44 -1.24
C VAL A 37 -5.88 2.54 -1.43
N ALA A 38 -6.59 2.98 -0.40
CA ALA A 38 -8.02 3.19 -0.41
C ALA A 38 -8.41 4.47 0.33
N LYS A 39 -9.61 4.97 0.03
CA LYS A 39 -10.23 6.11 0.70
C LYS A 39 -11.32 5.63 1.64
N ILE A 40 -11.34 6.13 2.87
CA ILE A 40 -12.44 5.87 3.81
C ILE A 40 -13.67 6.63 3.33
N LEU A 41 -14.74 5.90 3.03
CA LEU A 41 -16.03 6.48 2.65
C LEU A 41 -16.92 6.72 3.86
N ASP A 42 -16.88 5.84 4.87
CA ASP A 42 -17.63 5.99 6.11
C ASP A 42 -16.85 5.44 7.31
N SER A 43 -17.08 6.10 8.46
CA SER A 43 -16.52 5.71 9.76
C SER A 43 -16.96 4.31 10.16
N PRO A 44 -16.18 3.59 11.00
CA PRO A 44 -16.42 2.18 11.21
C PRO A 44 -17.73 1.99 11.97
N LEU A 45 -18.64 1.20 11.39
CA LEU A 45 -19.91 0.87 12.03
C LEU A 45 -19.72 -0.38 12.90
N PRO A 46 -20.38 -0.45 14.07
CA PRO A 46 -20.47 -1.70 14.83
C PRO A 46 -21.16 -2.75 13.97
N SER A 47 -20.58 -3.94 13.87
CA SER A 47 -21.26 -5.05 13.21
C SER A 47 -22.51 -5.45 14.00
N PRO A 48 -23.69 -5.49 13.37
CA PRO A 48 -24.91 -5.93 14.04
C PRO A 48 -24.90 -7.43 14.37
N THR A 49 -24.04 -8.20 13.69
CA THR A 49 -23.98 -9.67 13.79
C THR A 49 -22.88 -10.15 14.74
N THR A 50 -21.83 -9.35 14.94
CA THR A 50 -20.61 -9.73 15.67
C THR A 50 -20.21 -8.61 16.64
N PRO A 51 -20.59 -8.72 17.93
CA PRO A 51 -20.24 -7.72 18.94
C PRO A 51 -18.72 -7.51 19.01
N GLY A 52 -18.28 -6.28 18.72
CA GLY A 52 -16.86 -5.89 18.76
C GLY A 52 -16.16 -5.85 17.41
N GLU A 53 -16.77 -6.33 16.32
CA GLU A 53 -16.26 -6.05 14.97
C GLU A 53 -16.65 -4.64 14.54
N MET A 54 -15.65 -3.89 14.10
CA MET A 54 -15.79 -2.56 13.53
C MET A 54 -15.27 -2.61 12.09
N LYS A 55 -16.06 -2.13 11.12
CA LYS A 55 -15.69 -2.18 9.70
C LYS A 55 -15.80 -0.82 9.05
N PHE A 56 -14.76 -0.41 8.34
CA PHE A 56 -14.79 0.76 7.46
C PHE A 56 -15.39 0.39 6.11
N LEU A 57 -16.16 1.31 5.53
CA LEU A 57 -16.43 1.27 4.09
C LEU A 57 -15.30 2.02 3.39
N VAL A 58 -14.59 1.35 2.49
CA VAL A 58 -13.48 1.94 1.72
C VAL A 58 -13.72 1.84 0.22
N GLU A 59 -13.11 2.74 -0.54
CA GLU A 59 -13.01 2.72 -2.01
C GLU A 59 -11.54 2.63 -2.41
N TYR A 60 -11.15 1.57 -3.09
CA TYR A 60 -9.77 1.37 -3.56
C TYR A 60 -9.45 2.31 -4.71
N GLN A 61 -8.23 2.85 -4.75
CA GLN A 61 -7.84 3.80 -5.81
C GLN A 61 -7.54 3.14 -7.15
N SER A 62 -7.01 1.92 -7.13
CA SER A 62 -6.51 1.24 -8.33
C SER A 62 -7.28 -0.03 -8.68
N LEU A 63 -8.13 -0.53 -7.78
CA LEU A 63 -8.90 -1.76 -8.00
C LEU A 63 -10.26 -1.44 -8.62
N LEU A 64 -10.61 -2.13 -9.70
CA LEU A 64 -11.88 -1.97 -10.38
C LEU A 64 -12.91 -2.99 -9.88
N CYS A 65 -14.18 -2.59 -9.88
CA CYS A 65 -15.29 -3.48 -9.64
C CYS A 65 -15.53 -4.34 -10.89
N HIS A 66 -15.37 -5.67 -10.75
CA HIS A 66 -15.53 -6.61 -11.87
C HIS A 66 -16.98 -6.84 -12.29
N GLU A 67 -17.96 -6.36 -11.52
CA GLU A 67 -19.40 -6.61 -11.74
C GLU A 67 -20.09 -5.55 -12.63
N THR A 68 -19.43 -4.45 -12.95
CA THR A 68 -20.02 -3.38 -13.77
C THR A 68 -19.65 -3.52 -15.25
N HIS A 69 -20.63 -3.92 -16.07
CA HIS A 69 -20.47 -4.01 -17.53
C HIS A 69 -20.43 -2.64 -18.25
N ASP A 70 -20.92 -1.57 -17.60
CA ASP A 70 -21.16 -0.27 -18.24
C ASP A 70 -20.25 0.87 -17.74
N GLY A 71 -19.14 0.57 -17.06
CA GLY A 71 -18.19 1.61 -16.65
C GLY A 71 -17.01 1.16 -15.79
N ILE A 72 -15.96 2.00 -15.78
CA ILE A 72 -14.79 1.86 -14.91
C ILE A 72 -15.18 2.40 -13.52
N LYS A 73 -15.74 1.54 -12.67
CA LYS A 73 -16.05 1.89 -11.27
C LYS A 73 -15.01 1.29 -10.33
N LEU A 74 -14.57 2.08 -9.36
CA LEU A 74 -13.65 1.62 -8.31
C LEU A 74 -14.33 0.62 -7.37
N LEU A 75 -13.56 -0.36 -6.91
CA LEU A 75 -14.00 -1.37 -5.96
C LEU A 75 -14.28 -0.71 -4.60
N ARG A 76 -15.45 -1.01 -4.02
CA ARG A 76 -15.82 -0.62 -2.65
C ARG A 76 -16.00 -1.85 -1.79
N LYS A 77 -15.51 -1.81 -0.56
CA LYS A 77 -15.56 -2.97 0.35
C LYS A 77 -15.71 -2.55 1.80
N HIS A 78 -16.39 -3.37 2.58
CA HIS A 78 -16.35 -3.29 4.04
C HIS A 78 -15.16 -4.07 4.56
N VAL A 79 -14.26 -3.41 5.28
CA VAL A 79 -13.01 -4.00 5.78
C VAL A 79 -12.89 -3.83 7.28
N ASP A 80 -12.47 -4.89 7.96
CA ASP A 80 -12.23 -4.88 9.40
C ASP A 80 -11.10 -3.89 9.73
N VAL A 81 -11.27 -3.13 10.81
CA VAL A 81 -10.27 -2.15 11.27
C VAL A 81 -8.87 -2.73 11.41
N LYS A 82 -8.72 -4.03 11.69
CA LYS A 82 -7.41 -4.70 11.81
C LYS A 82 -6.62 -4.77 10.49
N PHE A 83 -7.30 -4.60 9.36
CA PHE A 83 -6.70 -4.61 8.03
C PHE A 83 -6.48 -3.22 7.45
N VAL A 84 -6.60 -2.17 8.27
CA VAL A 84 -6.46 -0.77 7.83
C VAL A 84 -5.31 -0.12 8.59
N ARG A 85 -4.39 0.53 7.87
CA ARG A 85 -3.30 1.35 8.44
C ARG A 85 -3.23 2.71 7.75
N PRO A 86 -2.67 3.76 8.41
CA PRO A 86 -2.41 5.04 7.75
C PRO A 86 -1.46 4.86 6.58
N LEU A 87 -1.44 5.82 5.64
CA LEU A 87 -0.39 5.86 4.63
C LEU A 87 1.01 5.93 5.30
N PRO A 88 2.05 5.32 4.70
CA PRO A 88 3.40 5.49 5.18
C PRO A 88 3.79 6.98 5.19
N PRO A 89 4.62 7.42 6.16
CA PRO A 89 5.09 8.78 6.18
C PRO A 89 5.83 9.13 4.88
N PRO A 90 5.83 10.40 4.45
CA PRO A 90 6.63 10.82 3.30
C PRO A 90 8.09 10.40 3.49
N PRO A 91 8.78 10.01 2.40
CA PRO A 91 10.18 9.63 2.48
C PRO A 91 10.99 10.80 3.08
N PRO A 92 12.01 10.51 3.92
CA PRO A 92 12.91 11.53 4.44
C PRO A 92 13.53 12.37 3.33
N ASN A 93 13.88 13.64 3.60
CA ASN A 93 14.47 14.53 2.60
C ASN A 93 15.78 14.00 1.99
N ASP A 94 16.45 13.07 2.68
CA ASP A 94 17.68 12.40 2.30
C ASP A 94 17.45 10.99 1.71
N TYR A 95 16.24 10.61 1.30
CA TYR A 95 15.92 9.29 0.74
C TYR A 95 16.83 8.85 -0.42
N LYS A 96 17.39 9.80 -1.19
CA LYS A 96 18.36 9.52 -2.26
C LYS A 96 19.71 8.98 -1.74
N GLN A 97 19.98 9.15 -0.46
CA GLN A 97 21.15 8.60 0.24
C GLN A 97 20.85 7.26 0.90
N GLN A 98 19.57 6.91 1.07
CA GLN A 98 19.17 5.62 1.61
C GLN A 98 19.46 4.55 0.57
N ARG A 99 20.46 3.72 0.85
CA ARG A 99 20.82 2.57 0.03
C ARG A 99 20.22 1.34 0.67
N PHE A 100 19.57 0.51 -0.15
CA PHE A 100 19.17 -0.82 0.28
C PHE A 100 20.40 -1.71 0.41
N GLU A 101 20.38 -2.58 1.41
CA GLU A 101 21.33 -3.66 1.60
C GLU A 101 20.67 -5.00 1.30
N VAL A 102 21.48 -5.99 0.93
CA VAL A 102 20.98 -7.36 0.82
C VAL A 102 20.47 -7.78 2.19
N THR A 103 19.33 -8.46 2.24
CA THR A 103 18.55 -8.82 3.44
C THR A 103 17.64 -7.75 4.03
N ASP A 104 17.63 -6.52 3.49
CA ASP A 104 16.64 -5.52 3.88
C ASP A 104 15.23 -6.02 3.59
N VAL A 105 14.36 -5.92 4.60
CA VAL A 105 12.92 -6.13 4.44
C VAL A 105 12.33 -4.83 3.90
N VAL A 106 11.70 -4.90 2.73
CA VAL A 106 11.21 -3.74 1.98
C VAL A 106 9.77 -3.96 1.54
N ASP A 107 9.04 -2.88 1.36
CA ASP A 107 7.76 -2.89 0.65
C ASP A 107 8.02 -2.57 -0.84
N ALA A 108 7.63 -3.48 -1.74
CA ALA A 108 7.75 -3.31 -3.18
C ALA A 108 6.37 -3.02 -3.80
N TYR A 109 6.28 -1.96 -4.59
CA TYR A 109 5.04 -1.65 -5.32
C TYR A 109 4.93 -2.53 -6.56
N TYR A 110 3.94 -3.41 -6.59
CA TYR A 110 3.67 -4.35 -7.67
C TYR A 110 2.17 -4.64 -7.75
N ASN A 111 1.62 -4.79 -8.95
CA ASN A 111 0.19 -5.09 -9.17
C ASN A 111 -0.75 -4.22 -8.31
N ASP A 112 -0.52 -2.90 -8.34
CA ASP A 112 -1.29 -1.88 -7.63
C ASP A 112 -1.31 -1.94 -6.09
N GLY A 113 -0.40 -2.70 -5.49
CA GLY A 113 -0.25 -2.79 -4.05
C GLY A 113 1.20 -2.83 -3.60
N TRP A 114 1.41 -2.68 -2.30
CA TRP A 114 2.70 -2.84 -1.63
C TRP A 114 2.82 -4.24 -1.04
N TRP A 115 3.92 -4.91 -1.38
CA TRP A 115 4.20 -6.29 -0.99
C TRP A 115 5.49 -6.36 -0.21
N VAL A 116 5.46 -7.02 0.94
CA VAL A 116 6.66 -7.26 1.75
C VAL A 116 7.58 -8.21 0.98
N GLY A 117 8.82 -7.78 0.78
CA GLY A 117 9.87 -8.53 0.13
C GLY A 117 11.20 -8.41 0.87
N VAL A 118 12.19 -9.18 0.41
CA VAL A 118 13.57 -9.14 0.93
C VAL A 118 14.51 -8.85 -0.23
N VAL A 119 15.39 -7.87 -0.07
CA VAL A 119 16.39 -7.51 -1.09
C VAL A 119 17.38 -8.66 -1.26
N SER A 120 17.39 -9.27 -2.44
CA SER A 120 18.29 -10.39 -2.76
C SER A 120 19.60 -9.95 -3.40
N LYS A 121 19.61 -8.79 -4.07
CA LYS A 121 20.78 -8.24 -4.75
C LYS A 121 20.65 -6.74 -4.97
N VAL A 122 21.76 -6.03 -4.84
CA VAL A 122 21.87 -4.60 -5.14
C VAL A 122 22.86 -4.42 -6.30
N TRP A 123 22.47 -3.67 -7.34
CA TRP A 123 23.36 -3.30 -8.44
C TRP A 123 23.93 -1.91 -8.20
N GLY A 124 25.23 -1.72 -8.42
CA GLY A 124 25.86 -0.39 -8.39
C GLY A 124 25.53 0.44 -9.64
N GLU A 125 25.60 1.77 -9.51
CA GLU A 125 25.44 2.68 -10.65
C GLU A 125 26.52 2.41 -11.72
N GLN A 126 26.12 1.93 -12.90
CA GLN A 126 27.00 1.89 -14.06
C GLN A 126 27.01 3.26 -14.73
N GLN A 127 28.09 4.04 -14.57
CA GLN A 127 28.37 5.13 -15.51
C GLN A 127 28.79 4.52 -16.85
N GLN A 128 27.84 4.38 -17.78
CA GLN A 128 28.18 4.03 -19.15
C GLN A 128 28.92 5.21 -19.80
N ARG A 129 30.23 5.08 -19.99
CA ARG A 129 30.93 5.89 -21.00
C ARG A 129 30.52 5.36 -22.36
N VAL A 130 29.77 6.16 -23.11
CA VAL A 130 29.55 5.93 -24.54
C VAL A 130 30.91 6.16 -25.22
N GLY A 131 31.53 5.10 -25.74
CA GLY A 131 32.68 5.23 -26.63
C GLY A 131 32.22 5.82 -27.95
N GLU A 132 32.95 6.82 -28.47
CA GLU A 132 32.64 7.43 -29.76
C GLU A 132 32.68 6.37 -30.89
N PRO A 133 31.80 6.46 -31.90
CA PRO A 133 31.89 5.60 -33.07
C PRO A 133 33.21 5.82 -33.80
N ILE A 134 33.91 4.74 -34.13
CA ILE A 134 35.12 4.80 -34.95
C ILE A 134 34.69 5.23 -36.36
N SER A 135 35.08 6.45 -36.76
CA SER A 135 35.00 6.88 -38.15
C SER A 135 36.01 6.08 -38.98
N TYR A 136 35.52 5.25 -39.90
CA TYR A 136 36.35 4.70 -40.96
C TYR A 136 36.50 5.77 -42.05
N ASN A 137 37.70 6.32 -42.20
CA ASN A 137 38.02 7.12 -43.39
C ASN A 137 38.13 6.17 -44.59
N GLU A 138 37.35 6.45 -45.63
CA GLU A 138 37.47 5.81 -46.95
C GLU A 138 38.84 6.15 -47.59
N LEU A 139 39.36 5.20 -48.38
CA LEU A 139 40.63 5.26 -49.11
C LEU A 139 40.68 6.37 -50.17
#